data_AF-A0A926PYY3-F1
#
_entry.id   AF-A0A926PYY3-F1
#
_cell.length_a   1.000
_cell.length_b   1.000
_cell.length_c   1.000
_cell.angle_alpha   90.00
_cell.angle_beta   90.00
_cell.angle_gamma   90.00
#
_symmetry.space_group_name_H-M   'P 1'
#
loop_
_entity.id
_entity.type
_entity.pdbx_description
1 polymer ?
#
loop_
_entity_poly.entity_id
_entity_poly.type
_entity_poly.pdbx_seq_one_letter_code
_entity_poly.pdbx_strand_id
1 'polypeptide(L)'
;METMELYPVVVSRYPQDQDHAPLLSDPATARLVLAGDVADGDVILAVVDERGCDYFLEEYTAHPQPFDPECECGVCCQVEEEERPIVVLTTDYRGSGFCDPMPVDTLLLAVPAATA
;
A
#
# COMPACT_ATOMS: atom_id res chain seq x y z
N MET A 1 15.02 12.64 14.75
CA MET A 1 14.25 11.50 14.23
C MET A 1 13.45 10.95 15.39
N GLU A 2 12.18 11.29 15.49
CA GLU A 2 11.26 10.58 16.37
C GLU A 2 11.04 9.20 15.77
N THR A 3 11.33 8.15 16.54
CA THR A 3 10.97 6.77 16.21
C THR A 3 9.46 6.66 16.28
N MET A 4 8.80 6.51 15.12
CA MET A 4 7.38 6.17 15.05
C MET A 4 7.20 4.78 15.66
N GLU A 5 6.46 4.70 16.78
CA GLU A 5 6.14 3.42 17.41
C GLU A 5 5.14 2.67 16.51
N LEU A 6 5.55 1.51 15.99
CA LEU A 6 4.67 0.61 15.26
C LEU A 6 3.75 -0.07 16.27
N TYR A 7 2.51 0.41 16.39
CA TYR A 7 1.50 -0.27 17.19
C TYR A 7 1.01 -1.52 16.43
N PRO A 8 0.94 -2.69 17.09
CA PRO A 8 0.39 -3.88 16.48
C PRO A 8 -1.07 -3.64 16.13
N VAL A 9 -1.41 -3.86 14.86
CA VAL A 9 -2.78 -3.75 14.37
C VAL A 9 -3.40 -5.14 14.40
N VAL A 10 -4.55 -5.25 15.05
CA VAL A 10 -5.30 -6.50 15.08
C VAL A 10 -6.34 -6.46 13.98
N VAL A 11 -6.12 -7.19 12.90
CA VAL A 11 -7.16 -7.49 11.91
C VAL A 11 -8.13 -8.49 12.55
N SER A 12 -9.08 -7.98 13.32
CA SER A 12 -10.03 -8.80 14.06
C SER A 12 -11.06 -9.51 13.16
N ARG A 13 -11.28 -8.99 11.95
CA ARG A 13 -12.18 -9.55 10.95
C ARG A 13 -11.82 -9.04 9.56
N TYR A 14 -11.66 -9.98 8.63
CA TYR A 14 -11.66 -9.69 7.19
C TYR A 14 -13.10 -9.84 6.65
N PRO A 15 -13.59 -8.94 5.77
CA PRO A 15 -14.89 -9.13 5.10
C PRO A 15 -14.93 -10.47 4.35
N GLN A 16 -16.01 -11.23 4.56
CA GLN A 16 -16.25 -12.51 3.89
C GLN A 16 -17.51 -12.36 3.05
N ASP A 17 -17.46 -11.43 2.10
CA ASP A 17 -18.53 -11.16 1.15
C ASP A 17 -18.01 -11.26 -0.29
N GLN A 18 -18.91 -11.18 -1.26
CA GLN A 18 -18.60 -11.37 -2.68
C GLN A 18 -17.77 -10.23 -3.30
N ASP A 19 -17.69 -9.08 -2.64
CA ASP A 19 -17.04 -7.89 -3.17
C ASP A 19 -15.55 -7.85 -2.75
N HIS A 20 -15.12 -8.79 -1.89
CA HIS A 20 -13.77 -8.91 -1.38
C HIS A 20 -13.14 -10.27 -1.76
N ALA A 21 -11.99 -10.25 -2.43
CA ALA A 21 -11.26 -11.47 -2.73
C ALA A 21 -10.68 -12.11 -1.45
N PRO A 22 -10.46 -13.43 -1.36
CA PRO A 22 -9.74 -14.00 -0.24
C PRO A 22 -8.31 -13.46 -0.14
N LEU A 23 -7.85 -13.15 1.09
CA LEU A 23 -6.45 -12.80 1.32
C LEU A 23 -5.55 -14.02 1.11
N LEU A 24 -4.42 -13.80 0.44
CA LEU A 24 -3.33 -14.75 0.23
C LEU A 24 -2.36 -14.74 1.42
N SER A 25 -2.15 -13.57 2.03
CA SER A 25 -1.28 -13.39 3.19
C SER A 25 -2.06 -13.47 4.50
N ASP A 26 -1.42 -13.94 5.57
CA ASP A 26 -2.05 -13.95 6.90
C ASP A 26 -2.11 -12.53 7.47
N PRO A 27 -3.31 -11.91 7.58
CA PRO A 27 -3.45 -10.55 8.09
C PRO A 27 -3.08 -10.42 9.57
N ALA A 28 -2.91 -11.53 10.32
CA ALA A 28 -2.44 -11.49 11.71
C ALA A 28 -1.00 -10.95 11.84
N THR A 29 -0.24 -10.96 10.74
CA THR A 29 1.13 -10.40 10.68
C THR A 29 1.18 -8.99 10.12
N ALA A 30 0.02 -8.43 9.73
CA ALA A 30 -0.05 -7.11 9.13
C ALA A 30 0.20 -5.99 10.15
N ARG A 31 0.72 -4.87 9.65
CA ARG A 31 0.94 -3.63 10.40
C ARG A 31 0.37 -2.46 9.63
N LEU A 32 0.04 -1.38 10.34
CA LEU A 32 -0.15 -0.07 9.73
C LEU A 32 1.22 0.53 9.44
N VAL A 33 1.40 1.02 8.23
CA VAL A 33 2.62 1.69 7.77
C VAL A 33 2.24 2.90 6.92
N LEU A 34 3.02 3.96 6.99
CA LEU A 34 2.87 5.08 6.05
C LEU A 34 3.43 4.65 4.69
N ALA A 35 2.84 5.09 3.59
CA ALA A 35 3.30 4.73 2.25
C ALA A 35 4.78 5.03 2.04
N GLY A 36 5.28 6.16 2.58
CA GLY A 36 6.70 6.52 2.51
C GLY A 36 7.65 5.63 3.31
N ASP A 37 7.13 4.82 4.24
CA ASP A 37 7.89 3.88 5.08
C ASP A 37 7.75 2.42 4.63
N VAL A 38 6.99 2.16 3.56
CA VAL A 38 6.88 0.82 2.97
C VAL A 38 8.26 0.36 2.50
N ALA A 39 8.63 -0.87 2.85
CA ALA A 39 9.88 -1.47 2.40
C ALA A 39 9.69 -2.28 1.10
N ASP A 40 10.77 -2.43 0.34
CA ASP A 40 10.82 -3.38 -0.78
C ASP A 40 10.47 -4.79 -0.29
N GLY A 41 9.54 -5.44 -0.98
CA GLY A 41 9.06 -6.78 -0.66
C GLY A 41 7.89 -6.85 0.32
N ASP A 42 7.50 -5.74 0.97
CA ASP A 42 6.27 -5.71 1.80
C ASP A 42 5.05 -6.03 0.91
N VAL A 43 4.06 -6.75 1.45
CA VAL A 43 2.82 -7.06 0.74
C VAL A 43 1.73 -6.11 1.17
N ILE A 44 1.15 -5.36 0.23
CA ILE A 44 0.11 -4.38 0.50
C ILE A 44 -1.27 -5.03 0.40
N LEU A 45 -2.08 -4.86 1.45
CA LEU A 45 -3.42 -5.45 1.56
C LEU A 45 -4.53 -4.42 1.35
N ALA A 46 -4.36 -3.22 1.89
CA ALA A 46 -5.42 -2.20 1.92
C ALA A 46 -4.86 -0.79 2.11
N VAL A 47 -5.64 0.21 1.69
CA VAL A 47 -5.51 1.59 2.15
C VAL A 47 -6.36 1.77 3.41
N VAL A 48 -5.90 2.59 4.36
CA VAL A 48 -6.61 2.85 5.61
C VAL A 48 -6.87 4.34 5.78
N ASP A 49 -8.13 4.69 6.02
CA ASP A 49 -8.61 6.06 6.25
C ASP A 49 -9.56 6.13 7.47
N GLU A 50 -10.20 7.29 7.70
CA GLU A 50 -11.15 7.43 8.81
C GLU A 50 -12.41 6.54 8.69
N ARG A 51 -12.69 5.98 7.52
CA ARG A 51 -13.85 5.13 7.22
C ARG A 51 -13.53 3.66 7.41
N GLY A 52 -12.25 3.28 7.37
CA GLY A 52 -11.78 1.92 7.66
C GLY A 52 -10.68 1.48 6.71
N CYS A 53 -10.66 0.18 6.41
CA CYS A 53 -9.73 -0.41 5.45
C CYS A 53 -10.45 -0.64 4.12
N ASP A 54 -9.94 -0.05 3.04
CA ASP A 54 -10.33 -0.36 1.67
C ASP A 54 -9.37 -1.42 1.11
N TYR A 55 -9.82 -2.67 1.14
CA TYR A 55 -9.00 -3.80 0.73
C TYR A 55 -8.91 -3.90 -0.78
N PHE A 56 -7.68 -4.09 -1.25
CA PHE A 56 -7.44 -4.32 -2.66
C PHE A 56 -8.01 -5.68 -3.09
N LEU A 57 -8.59 -5.74 -4.29
CA LEU A 57 -9.10 -6.99 -4.90
C LEU A 57 -8.03 -8.08 -5.05
N GLU A 58 -6.77 -7.70 -5.01
CA GLU A 58 -5.60 -8.59 -5.07
C GLU A 58 -4.49 -7.87 -4.33
N GLU A 59 -3.83 -8.59 -3.44
CA GLU A 59 -2.63 -8.14 -2.75
C GLU A 59 -1.48 -8.01 -3.75
N TYR A 60 -0.52 -7.14 -3.47
CA TYR A 60 0.66 -7.00 -4.32
C TYR A 60 1.92 -6.74 -3.51
N THR A 61 3.04 -7.22 -4.02
CA THR A 61 4.36 -6.94 -3.47
C THR A 61 4.78 -5.53 -3.87
N ALA A 62 5.16 -4.73 -2.87
CA ALA A 62 5.68 -3.40 -3.08
C ALA A 62 7.14 -3.44 -3.55
N HIS A 63 7.45 -2.57 -4.50
CA HIS A 63 8.78 -2.19 -4.93
C HIS A 63 8.86 -0.66 -4.96
N PRO A 64 8.97 -0.02 -3.77
CA PRO A 64 8.82 1.42 -3.64
C PRO A 64 9.92 2.18 -4.40
N GLN A 65 9.53 3.20 -5.13
CA GLN A 65 10.44 4.07 -5.85
C GLN A 65 9.95 5.53 -5.86
N PRO A 66 10.84 6.50 -6.10
CA PRO A 66 10.44 7.89 -6.25
C PRO A 66 9.41 8.06 -7.38
N PHE A 67 8.47 8.98 -7.20
CA PHE A 67 7.54 9.36 -8.25
C PHE A 67 8.28 10.03 -9.42
N ASP A 68 8.07 9.49 -10.62
CA ASP A 68 8.54 10.06 -11.89
C ASP A 68 7.33 10.50 -12.73
N PRO A 69 7.05 11.81 -12.87
CA PRO A 69 5.95 12.29 -13.68
C PRO A 69 6.13 12.02 -15.17
N GLU A 70 7.35 11.70 -15.63
CA GLU A 70 7.69 11.41 -17.03
C GLU A 70 7.62 9.91 -17.36
N CYS A 71 7.17 9.04 -16.44
CA CYS A 71 7.13 7.59 -16.67
C CYS A 71 6.12 7.10 -17.73
N GLU A 72 5.28 8.00 -18.26
CA GLU A 72 4.27 7.73 -19.32
C GLU A 72 3.26 6.60 -18.99
N CYS A 73 3.21 6.13 -17.73
CA CYS A 73 2.31 5.07 -17.26
C CYS A 73 0.82 5.46 -17.36
N GLY A 74 0.52 6.77 -17.48
CA GLY A 74 -0.83 7.31 -17.61
C GLY A 74 -1.61 7.51 -16.31
N VAL A 75 -1.06 7.09 -15.16
CA VAL A 75 -1.65 7.32 -13.83
C VAL A 75 -1.23 8.67 -13.23
N CYS A 76 -0.14 9.27 -13.73
CA CYS A 76 0.37 10.55 -13.22
C CYS A 76 -0.65 11.70 -13.31
N CYS A 77 -1.66 11.62 -14.21
CA CYS A 77 -2.74 12.59 -14.30
C CYS A 77 -3.82 12.46 -13.21
N GLN A 78 -3.82 11.36 -12.45
CA GLN A 78 -4.73 11.12 -11.33
C GLN A 78 -4.14 11.55 -9.98
N VAL A 79 -2.82 11.75 -9.93
CA VAL A 79 -2.19 12.44 -8.82
C VAL A 79 -2.60 13.90 -8.99
N GLU A 80 -3.58 14.36 -8.19
CA GLU A 80 -3.89 15.79 -8.12
C GLU A 80 -2.58 16.55 -7.80
N GLU A 81 -2.50 17.85 -8.11
CA GLU A 81 -1.38 18.70 -7.65
C GLU A 81 -1.40 18.77 -6.11
N GLU A 82 -1.07 17.67 -5.46
CA GLU A 82 -0.95 17.57 -4.04
C GLU A 82 0.39 18.19 -3.67
N GLU A 83 0.37 19.13 -2.73
CA GLU A 83 1.58 19.73 -2.15
C GLU A 83 2.42 18.71 -1.34
N ARG A 84 2.10 17.41 -1.46
CA ARG A 84 2.64 16.31 -0.66
C ARG A 84 3.59 15.45 -1.49
N PRO A 85 4.71 14.97 -0.90
CA PRO A 85 5.58 14.01 -1.58
C PRO A 85 4.81 12.73 -1.93
N ILE A 86 5.10 12.18 -3.11
CA ILE A 86 4.50 10.95 -3.63
C ILE A 86 5.56 9.85 -3.70
N VAL A 87 5.19 8.64 -3.30
CA VAL A 87 5.96 7.40 -3.53
C VAL A 87 5.17 6.51 -4.48
N VAL A 88 5.85 5.80 -5.37
CA VAL A 88 5.24 4.78 -6.21
C VAL A 88 5.50 3.43 -5.56
N LEU A 89 4.45 2.75 -5.09
CA LEU A 89 4.57 1.46 -4.39
C LEU A 89 4.89 0.31 -5.34
N THR A 90 4.46 0.41 -6.59
CA THR A 90 4.81 -0.53 -7.67
C THR A 90 4.60 0.13 -9.04
N THR A 91 5.38 -0.26 -10.04
CA THR A 91 5.20 0.14 -11.46
C THR A 91 4.46 -0.90 -12.28
N ASP A 92 4.12 -2.03 -11.69
CA ASP A 92 3.39 -3.10 -12.36
C ASP A 92 2.19 -3.53 -11.52
N TYR A 93 1.35 -2.55 -11.20
CA TYR A 93 0.14 -2.79 -10.43
C TYR A 93 -0.71 -3.85 -11.15
N ARG A 94 -0.76 -5.06 -10.59
CA ARG A 94 -1.52 -6.21 -11.13
C ARG A 94 -1.13 -6.62 -12.56
N GLY A 95 0.14 -6.48 -12.96
CA GLY A 95 0.57 -6.88 -14.31
C GLY A 95 0.10 -5.95 -15.44
N SER A 96 -0.43 -4.77 -15.08
CA SER A 96 -0.99 -3.82 -16.05
C SER A 96 0.05 -2.86 -16.63
N GLY A 97 1.25 -2.80 -16.05
CA GLY A 97 2.23 -1.74 -16.32
C GLY A 97 1.81 -0.35 -15.79
N PHE A 98 0.73 -0.26 -15.01
CA PHE A 98 0.36 0.97 -14.32
C PHE A 98 1.09 1.10 -12.99
N CYS A 99 1.47 2.34 -12.70
CA CYS A 99 2.07 2.73 -11.45
C CYS A 99 1.01 2.94 -10.37
N ASP A 100 1.40 2.69 -9.12
CA ASP A 100 0.56 2.88 -7.92
C ASP A 100 1.14 4.01 -7.05
N PRO A 101 0.92 5.29 -7.44
CA PRO A 101 1.39 6.44 -6.69
C PRO A 101 0.52 6.69 -5.46
N MET A 102 1.17 6.91 -4.32
CA MET A 102 0.53 7.22 -3.04
C MET A 102 1.21 8.43 -2.37
N PRO A 103 0.45 9.35 -1.76
CA PRO A 103 1.00 10.31 -0.81
C PRO A 103 1.79 9.59 0.29
N VAL A 104 2.96 10.10 0.64
CA VAL A 104 3.85 9.43 1.61
C VAL A 104 3.23 9.25 2.99
N ASP A 105 2.23 10.06 3.33
CA ASP A 105 1.48 10.03 4.59
C ASP A 105 0.22 9.15 4.56
N THR A 106 -0.09 8.52 3.42
CA THR A 106 -1.19 7.56 3.32
C THR A 106 -0.91 6.35 4.19
N LEU A 107 -1.87 5.99 5.06
CA LEU A 107 -1.79 4.78 5.87
C LEU A 107 -2.18 3.55 5.06
N LEU A 108 -1.36 2.51 5.17
CA LEU A 108 -1.54 1.24 4.47
C LEU A 108 -1.54 0.10 5.48
N LEU A 109 -2.32 -0.93 5.21
CA LEU A 109 -2.21 -2.22 5.87
C LEU A 109 -1.26 -3.10 5.05
N ALA A 110 -0.11 -3.44 5.62
CA ALA A 110 0.92 -4.21 4.92
C ALA A 110 1.44 -5.38 5.78
N VAL A 111 1.74 -6.50 5.13
CA VAL A 111 2.50 -7.60 5.71
C VAL A 111 3.99 -7.38 5.42
N PRO A 112 4.86 -7.33 6.45
CA PRO A 112 6.28 -7.14 6.24
C PRO A 112 6.89 -8.25 5.38
N ALA A 113 7.84 -7.90 4.52
CA ALA A 113 8.67 -8.89 3.84
C ALA A 113 9.30 -9.86 4.85
N ALA A 114 9.27 -11.17 4.56
CA ALA A 114 9.98 -12.14 5.38
C ALA A 114 11.48 -11.78 5.35
N THR A 115 12.06 -11.52 6.52
CA THR A 115 13.50 -11.30 6.63
C THR A 115 14.19 -12.61 6.28
N ALA A 116 15.00 -12.60 5.22
CA ALA A 116 15.83 -13.75 4.82
C ALA A 116 16.89 -14.08 5.90
#